data_AF-A0A820RIM0-F1
#
_entry.id   AF-A0A820RIM0-F1
#
_cell.length_a   1.000
_cell.length_b   1.000
_cell.length_c   1.000
_cell.angle_alpha   90.00
_cell.angle_beta   90.00
_cell.angle_gamma   90.00
#
_symmetry.space_group_name_H-M   'P 1'
#
loop_
_entity.id
_entity.type
_entity.pdbx_description
1 polymer ?
#
loop_
_entity_poly.entity_id
_entity_poly.type
_entity_poly.pdbx_seq_one_letter_code
_entity_poly.pdbx_strand_id
1 'polypeptide(L)'
;MNNLNYLLDLLKQQQQKKIMESSYIEAYPSLLFDFINKHPLLKSLILWFQPLGNDGGINKDKHGFLIDFIDAVTNNLTKSSNHFRYSDTIKNFALSLYILGGKLTYEFIRLNLPGSFPSVTMLNTLISKSNAKINEAEFRFDQLQKHFDDHNLQYAFGSEDATSIIKKIKYDSTTNTFNGFPTPLDRGVPIKEYYRTNSFDKLKLWFDSNDKSSLLNVHMIQPVPSTNQNIIPSTFLLSPYGIDNTATENDILQRWWYIFNQCLQRNIRIIDFSTDATHLVTKWRNRILSSAAELRLGNQFISINHLYNIIHNETYTKLDHGLTKSDINPKDRQHFSSCLKLTSPDLF
;
A
#
# COMPACT_ATOMS: atom_id res chain seq x y z
N MET A 1 8.73 31.39 -4.81
CA MET A 1 8.07 32.06 -3.67
C MET A 1 6.85 31.24 -3.30
N ASN A 2 6.74 30.81 -2.03
CA ASN A 2 5.75 29.84 -1.56
C ASN A 2 4.32 30.40 -1.55
N ASN A 3 3.40 29.71 -2.22
CA ASN A 3 1.95 30.00 -2.22
C ASN A 3 1.33 30.05 -0.81
N LEU A 4 1.98 29.48 0.19
CA LEU A 4 1.58 29.55 1.60
C LEU A 4 1.76 30.96 2.20
N ASN A 5 2.77 31.72 1.79
CA ASN A 5 3.01 33.07 2.30
C ASN A 5 2.00 34.09 1.75
N TYR A 6 1.56 33.92 0.50
CA TYR A 6 0.51 34.73 -0.10
C TYR A 6 -0.85 34.49 0.59
N LEU A 7 -1.15 33.23 0.92
CA LEU A 7 -2.35 32.88 1.68
C LEU A 7 -2.31 33.49 3.10
N LEU A 8 -1.14 33.46 3.75
CA LEU A 8 -0.95 34.04 5.10
C LEU A 8 -1.13 35.56 5.11
N ASP A 9 -0.64 36.28 4.09
CA ASP A 9 -0.78 37.73 4.03
C ASP A 9 -2.20 38.18 3.62
N LEU A 10 -2.87 37.43 2.73
CA LEU A 10 -4.28 37.68 2.39
C LEU A 10 -5.19 37.48 3.61
N LEU A 11 -4.88 36.48 4.46
CA LEU A 11 -5.61 36.19 5.69
C LEU A 11 -5.36 37.23 6.79
N LYS A 12 -4.14 37.77 6.93
CA LYS A 12 -3.84 38.88 7.85
C LYS A 12 -4.60 40.16 7.49
N GLN A 13 -4.70 40.48 6.20
CA GLN A 13 -5.42 41.68 5.72
C GLN A 13 -6.92 41.59 5.95
N GLN A 14 -7.54 40.41 5.78
CA GLN A 14 -8.96 40.22 6.09
C GLN A 14 -9.24 40.23 7.60
N GLN A 15 -8.29 39.78 8.42
CA GLN A 15 -8.42 39.78 9.88
C GLN A 15 -8.36 41.19 10.49
N GLN A 16 -7.48 42.06 9.97
CA GLN A 16 -7.45 43.48 10.36
C GLN A 16 -8.74 44.21 9.99
N LYS A 17 -9.37 43.83 8.88
CA LYS A 17 -10.66 44.40 8.44
C LYS A 17 -11.82 43.98 9.34
N LYS A 18 -11.81 42.75 9.87
CA LYS A 18 -12.88 42.22 10.76
C LYS A 18 -12.73 42.64 12.23
N ILE A 19 -11.51 42.90 12.72
CA ILE A 19 -11.29 43.38 14.10
C ILE A 19 -11.85 44.81 14.31
N MET A 20 -12.00 45.59 13.24
CA MET A 20 -12.64 46.90 13.31
C MET A 20 -14.18 46.84 13.33
N GLU A 21 -14.82 45.68 13.09
CA GLU A 21 -16.26 45.64 12.76
C GLU A 21 -17.17 44.88 13.73
N SER A 22 -16.73 44.21 14.79
CA SER A 22 -17.71 43.73 15.79
C SER A 22 -17.15 43.32 17.14
N SER A 23 -17.62 44.04 18.15
CA SER A 23 -17.91 43.58 19.50
C SER A 23 -18.87 42.38 19.51
N TYR A 24 -18.83 41.63 20.60
CA TYR A 24 -19.60 40.42 20.94
C TYR A 24 -19.07 39.09 20.37
N ILE A 25 -18.62 38.22 21.29
CA ILE A 25 -19.08 36.82 21.48
C ILE A 25 -18.37 36.29 22.75
N GLU A 26 -19.11 36.19 23.85
CA GLU A 26 -18.87 35.18 24.87
C GLU A 26 -19.76 33.99 24.53
N ALA A 27 -19.17 32.86 24.13
CA ALA A 27 -19.83 31.56 24.13
C ALA A 27 -18.84 30.40 24.01
N TYR A 28 -17.76 30.37 24.79
CA TYR A 28 -17.05 29.14 25.15
C TYR A 28 -16.49 29.30 26.57
N PRO A 29 -16.68 28.33 27.48
CA PRO A 29 -16.20 28.45 28.84
C PRO A 29 -14.70 28.74 28.83
N SER A 30 -14.24 29.70 29.63
CA SER A 30 -12.91 30.32 29.61
C SER A 30 -11.71 29.35 29.51
N LEU A 31 -11.85 28.13 30.03
CA LEU A 31 -10.86 27.05 29.96
C LEU A 31 -10.64 26.51 28.54
N LEU A 32 -11.70 26.47 27.72
CA LEU A 32 -11.63 26.05 26.32
C LEU A 32 -11.02 27.18 25.45
N PHE A 33 -11.34 28.43 25.77
CA PHE A 33 -10.86 29.60 25.03
C PHE A 33 -9.34 29.78 25.14
N ASP A 34 -8.79 29.72 26.36
CA ASP A 34 -7.34 29.84 26.58
C ASP A 34 -6.56 28.68 25.94
N PHE A 35 -7.14 27.48 25.96
CA PHE A 35 -6.53 26.30 25.35
C PHE A 35 -6.53 26.37 23.82
N ILE A 36 -7.67 26.71 23.21
CA ILE A 36 -7.78 26.87 21.75
C ILE A 36 -6.79 27.94 21.27
N ASN A 37 -6.62 29.03 22.01
CA ASN A 37 -5.66 30.07 21.68
C ASN A 37 -4.18 29.64 21.80
N LYS A 38 -3.86 28.63 22.63
CA LYS A 38 -2.52 28.04 22.73
C LYS A 38 -2.17 27.10 21.57
N HIS A 39 -3.14 26.63 20.80
CA HIS A 39 -2.94 25.69 19.70
C HIS A 39 -3.39 26.31 18.37
N PRO A 40 -2.49 27.00 17.61
CA PRO A 40 -2.84 27.76 16.42
C PRO A 40 -3.58 26.95 15.36
N LEU A 41 -3.19 25.68 15.16
CA LEU A 41 -3.84 24.80 14.18
C LEU A 41 -5.28 24.44 14.60
N LEU A 42 -5.50 24.18 15.89
CA LEU A 42 -6.83 23.93 16.43
C LEU A 42 -7.71 25.17 16.30
N LYS A 43 -7.17 26.34 16.64
CA LYS A 43 -7.85 27.62 16.44
C LYS A 43 -8.21 27.87 14.98
N SER A 44 -7.29 27.66 14.05
CA SER A 44 -7.56 27.81 12.62
C SER A 44 -8.62 26.83 12.12
N LEU A 45 -8.64 25.60 12.61
CA LEU A 45 -9.62 24.57 12.23
C LEU A 45 -11.02 24.91 12.78
N ILE A 46 -11.12 25.36 14.03
CA ILE A 46 -12.37 25.82 14.64
C ILE A 46 -12.88 27.09 13.95
N LEU A 47 -12.01 28.07 13.68
CA LEU A 47 -12.39 29.31 12.99
C LEU A 47 -12.79 29.07 11.53
N TRP A 48 -12.17 28.11 10.85
CA TRP A 48 -12.57 27.68 9.50
C TRP A 48 -13.98 27.06 9.50
N PHE A 49 -14.35 26.35 10.57
CA PHE A 49 -15.67 25.76 10.74
C PHE A 49 -16.75 26.79 11.16
N GLN A 50 -16.36 27.89 11.82
CA GLN A 50 -17.28 28.85 12.43
C GLN A 50 -18.07 29.86 11.54
N PRO A 51 -17.95 29.96 10.19
CA PRO A 51 -18.82 30.86 9.44
C PRO A 51 -19.63 30.17 8.33
N LEU A 52 -20.78 29.60 8.69
CA LEU A 52 -21.96 29.42 7.80
C LEU A 52 -23.24 29.50 8.64
N GLY A 53 -23.47 30.67 9.24
CA GLY A 53 -24.75 31.03 9.83
C GLY A 53 -25.18 32.37 9.26
N ASN A 54 -26.04 32.34 8.25
CA ASN A 54 -27.02 33.40 7.97
C ASN A 54 -28.27 32.83 7.28
N ASP A 55 -28.21 31.66 6.64
CA ASP A 55 -29.37 31.03 5.98
C ASP A 55 -29.74 29.63 6.55
N GLY A 56 -29.63 29.44 7.87
CA GLY A 56 -30.49 28.51 8.60
C GLY A 56 -30.45 27.00 8.26
N GLY A 57 -29.37 26.45 7.71
CA GLY A 57 -29.25 25.01 7.54
C GLY A 57 -27.83 24.53 7.28
N ILE A 58 -27.13 24.04 8.33
CA ILE A 58 -25.97 23.18 8.13
C ILE A 58 -26.48 21.93 7.42
N ASN A 59 -26.10 21.74 6.15
CA ASN A 59 -26.29 20.46 5.49
C ASN A 59 -25.35 19.45 6.20
N LYS A 60 -25.88 18.82 7.27
CA LYS A 60 -25.16 17.92 8.18
C LYS A 60 -24.39 16.84 7.42
N ASP A 61 -24.85 16.47 6.23
CA ASP A 61 -24.29 15.41 5.41
C ASP A 61 -22.93 15.77 4.77
N LYS A 62 -22.64 17.06 4.51
CA LYS A 62 -21.38 17.46 3.83
C LYS A 62 -20.17 17.60 4.76
N HIS A 63 -20.38 17.78 6.05
CA HIS A 63 -19.31 18.02 7.02
C HIS A 63 -19.33 17.07 8.23
N GLY A 64 -20.03 15.93 8.12
CA GLY A 64 -20.23 14.98 9.22
C GLY A 64 -18.93 14.59 9.93
N PHE A 65 -17.86 14.27 9.19
CA PHE A 65 -16.56 13.95 9.79
C PHE A 65 -15.96 15.13 10.57
N LEU A 66 -16.04 16.35 10.03
CA LEU A 66 -15.46 17.53 10.68
C LEU A 66 -16.22 17.88 11.96
N ILE A 67 -17.54 17.75 11.95
CA ILE A 67 -18.38 17.90 13.14
C ILE A 67 -17.98 16.87 14.19
N ASP A 68 -17.98 15.58 13.83
CA ASP A 68 -17.57 14.49 14.72
C ASP A 68 -16.16 14.73 15.30
N PHE A 69 -15.25 15.24 14.48
CA PHE A 69 -13.87 15.51 14.85
C PHE A 69 -13.75 16.68 15.83
N ILE A 70 -14.41 17.80 15.56
CA ILE A 70 -14.42 18.97 16.45
C ILE A 70 -15.11 18.64 17.78
N ASP A 71 -16.22 17.91 17.74
CA ASP A 71 -16.94 17.45 18.93
C ASP A 71 -16.07 16.51 19.76
N ALA A 72 -15.37 15.57 19.12
CA ALA A 72 -14.45 14.67 19.82
C ALA A 72 -13.31 15.44 20.48
N VAL A 73 -12.69 16.39 19.79
CA VAL A 73 -11.64 17.24 20.36
C VAL A 73 -12.17 18.00 21.56
N THR A 74 -13.27 18.73 21.40
CA THR A 74 -13.86 19.59 22.43
C THR A 74 -14.24 18.78 23.68
N ASN A 75 -14.86 17.62 23.49
CA ASN A 75 -15.24 16.71 24.58
C ASN A 75 -14.05 16.01 25.24
N ASN A 76 -12.98 15.76 24.50
CA ASN A 76 -11.78 15.15 25.07
C ASN A 76 -10.97 16.17 25.86
N LEU A 77 -10.89 17.42 25.41
CA LEU A 77 -10.16 18.49 26.11
C LEU A 77 -10.72 18.82 27.49
N THR A 78 -11.99 18.52 27.76
CA THR A 78 -12.59 18.66 29.10
C THR A 78 -12.28 17.48 30.04
N LYS A 79 -11.62 16.43 29.52
CA LYS A 79 -11.34 15.17 30.24
C LYS A 79 -9.84 14.98 30.43
N SER A 80 -9.47 14.09 31.35
CA SER A 80 -8.09 13.62 31.42
C SER A 80 -7.76 12.73 30.21
N SER A 81 -6.48 12.71 29.81
CA SER A 81 -5.99 11.97 28.64
C SER A 81 -6.37 10.48 28.62
N ASN A 82 -6.50 9.85 29.79
CA ASN A 82 -6.91 8.45 29.93
C ASN A 82 -8.39 8.20 29.57
N HIS A 83 -9.21 9.25 29.53
CA HIS A 83 -10.65 9.18 29.27
C HIS A 83 -11.03 9.70 27.89
N PHE A 84 -10.05 9.96 27.02
CA PHE A 84 -10.33 10.32 25.64
C PHE A 84 -11.13 9.22 24.96
N ARG A 85 -12.12 9.63 24.17
CA ARG A 85 -13.00 8.75 23.39
C ARG A 85 -13.03 9.24 21.95
N TYR A 86 -13.07 8.28 21.04
CA TYR A 86 -13.03 8.53 19.61
C TYR A 86 -14.10 7.69 18.94
N SER A 87 -14.82 8.28 17.98
CA SER A 87 -15.73 7.55 17.10
C SER A 87 -14.94 6.64 16.16
N ASP A 88 -15.61 5.65 15.56
CA ASP A 88 -14.95 4.74 14.62
C ASP A 88 -14.49 5.47 13.36
N THR A 89 -15.20 6.52 12.93
CA THR A 89 -14.77 7.40 11.83
C THR A 89 -13.42 8.04 12.12
N ILE A 90 -13.22 8.58 13.33
CA ILE A 90 -11.94 9.19 13.73
C ILE A 90 -10.85 8.13 13.87
N LYS A 91 -11.16 6.95 14.43
CA LYS A 91 -10.20 5.85 14.51
C LYS A 91 -9.74 5.39 13.13
N ASN A 92 -10.67 5.24 12.18
CA ASN A 92 -10.38 4.84 10.81
C ASN A 92 -9.53 5.89 10.09
N PHE A 93 -9.88 7.18 10.23
CA PHE A 93 -9.06 8.26 9.70
C PHE A 93 -7.65 8.26 10.32
N ALA A 94 -7.55 8.09 11.65
CA ALA A 94 -6.28 8.03 12.36
C ALA A 94 -5.41 6.85 11.90
N LEU A 95 -6.01 5.68 11.68
CA LEU A 95 -5.34 4.51 11.10
C LEU A 95 -4.83 4.80 9.70
N SER A 96 -5.66 5.37 8.83
CA SER A 96 -5.26 5.75 7.46
C SER A 96 -4.12 6.76 7.47
N LEU A 97 -4.19 7.79 8.31
CA LEU A 97 -3.13 8.79 8.47
C LEU A 97 -1.83 8.16 8.99
N TYR A 98 -1.91 7.22 9.93
CA TYR A 98 -0.76 6.50 10.47
C TYR A 98 -0.11 5.58 9.42
N ILE A 99 -0.91 4.87 8.63
CA ILE A 99 -0.44 3.94 7.59
C ILE A 99 0.15 4.69 6.39
N LEU A 100 -0.57 5.70 5.87
CA LEU A 100 -0.18 6.43 4.66
C LEU A 100 0.83 7.54 4.94
N GLY A 101 0.64 8.28 6.04
CA GLY A 101 1.53 9.39 6.43
C GLY A 101 2.73 8.95 7.27
N GLY A 102 2.69 7.74 7.83
CA GLY A 102 3.73 7.21 8.71
C GLY A 102 3.67 7.74 10.15
N LYS A 103 4.40 7.06 11.04
CA LYS A 103 4.40 7.33 12.49
C LYS A 103 4.79 8.78 12.83
N LEU A 104 5.78 9.35 12.15
CA LEU A 104 6.27 10.70 12.46
C LEU A 104 5.23 11.77 12.13
N THR A 105 4.62 11.69 10.94
CA THR A 105 3.54 12.59 10.52
C THR A 105 2.35 12.48 11.47
N TYR A 106 1.97 11.24 11.82
CA TYR A 106 0.88 11.00 12.75
C TYR A 106 1.13 11.60 14.15
N GLU A 107 2.30 11.33 14.74
CA GLU A 107 2.66 11.87 16.05
C GLU A 107 2.77 13.39 16.02
N PHE A 108 3.32 13.97 14.95
CA PHE A 108 3.38 15.42 14.79
C PHE A 108 1.98 16.03 14.85
N ILE A 109 1.03 15.51 14.07
CA ILE A 109 -0.34 16.04 14.05
C ILE A 109 -1.02 15.81 15.42
N ARG A 110 -0.91 14.60 15.99
CA ARG A 110 -1.52 14.24 17.28
C ARG A 110 -1.02 15.13 18.43
N LEU A 111 0.27 15.42 18.48
CA LEU A 111 0.86 16.26 19.52
C LEU A 111 0.50 17.74 19.36
N ASN A 112 0.32 18.22 18.12
CA ASN A 112 -0.08 19.59 17.84
C ASN A 112 -1.60 19.83 17.94
N LEU A 113 -2.41 18.77 17.93
CA LEU A 113 -3.86 18.80 18.13
C LEU A 113 -4.26 17.88 19.31
N PRO A 114 -4.03 18.28 20.58
CA PRO A 114 -4.33 17.40 21.70
C PRO A 114 -5.81 17.02 21.76
N GLY A 115 -6.12 15.78 22.14
CA GLY A 115 -7.49 15.26 22.20
C GLY A 115 -8.10 14.88 20.85
N SER A 116 -7.41 15.15 19.73
CA SER A 116 -7.93 14.87 18.37
C SER A 116 -7.79 13.44 17.90
N PHE A 117 -6.65 12.79 18.20
CA PHE A 117 -6.33 11.46 17.68
C PHE A 117 -5.93 10.48 18.79
N PRO A 118 -6.25 9.18 18.62
CA PRO A 118 -5.83 8.11 19.51
C PRO A 118 -4.32 8.07 19.79
N SER A 119 -3.92 7.40 20.88
CA SER A 119 -2.50 7.09 21.08
C SER A 119 -2.02 6.02 20.10
N VAL A 120 -0.72 5.97 19.84
CA VAL A 120 -0.10 4.89 19.02
C VAL A 120 -0.40 3.50 19.62
N THR A 121 -0.44 3.37 20.94
CA THR A 121 -0.82 2.12 21.60
C THR A 121 -2.23 1.69 21.26
N MET A 122 -3.18 2.64 21.23
CA MET A 122 -4.55 2.36 20.80
C MET A 122 -4.58 1.98 19.31
N LEU A 123 -3.85 2.67 18.44
CA LEU A 123 -3.75 2.29 17.03
C LEU A 123 -3.19 0.89 16.84
N ASN A 124 -2.11 0.53 17.54
CA ASN A 124 -1.54 -0.81 17.50
C ASN A 124 -2.54 -1.87 17.97
N THR A 125 -3.37 -1.54 18.96
CA THR A 125 -4.45 -2.42 19.43
C THR A 125 -5.56 -2.56 18.40
N LEU A 126 -5.92 -1.48 17.69
CA LEU A 126 -6.89 -1.53 16.60
C LEU A 126 -6.37 -2.37 15.43
N ILE A 127 -5.09 -2.21 15.08
CA ILE A 127 -4.43 -3.01 14.04
C ILE A 127 -4.40 -4.48 14.46
N SER A 128 -4.01 -4.79 15.69
CA SER A 128 -3.91 -6.18 16.16
C SER A 128 -5.27 -6.88 16.29
N LYS A 129 -6.33 -6.13 16.60
CA LYS A 129 -7.72 -6.64 16.63
C LYS A 129 -8.39 -6.67 15.27
N SER A 130 -7.79 -6.07 14.24
CA SER A 130 -8.37 -6.08 12.91
C SER A 130 -8.30 -7.49 12.31
N ASN A 131 -9.31 -7.88 11.53
CA ASN A 131 -9.31 -9.11 10.73
C ASN A 131 -8.30 -9.05 9.56
N ALA A 132 -7.40 -8.06 9.56
CA ALA A 132 -6.36 -7.87 8.57
C ALA A 132 -5.02 -8.51 8.97
N LYS A 133 -4.92 -9.18 10.14
CA LYS A 133 -3.72 -9.97 10.46
C LYS A 133 -3.54 -11.05 9.39
N ILE A 134 -2.35 -11.07 8.81
CA ILE A 134 -1.94 -12.07 7.84
C ILE A 134 -1.02 -13.05 8.56
N ASN A 135 -1.33 -14.34 8.46
CA ASN A 135 -0.47 -15.40 8.96
C ASN A 135 0.29 -16.05 7.81
N GLU A 136 1.50 -16.51 8.10
CA GLU A 136 2.33 -17.23 7.13
C GLU A 136 1.61 -18.51 6.68
N ALA A 137 1.66 -18.79 5.38
CA ALA A 137 1.10 -19.99 4.75
C ALA A 137 -0.42 -20.18 4.89
N GLU A 138 -1.14 -19.17 5.37
CA GLU A 138 -2.60 -19.20 5.41
C GLU A 138 -3.19 -18.63 4.12
N PHE A 139 -4.08 -19.40 3.47
CA PHE A 139 -4.91 -18.90 2.37
C PHE A 139 -6.19 -18.27 2.91
N ARG A 140 -6.40 -17.00 2.60
CA ARG A 140 -7.51 -16.17 3.12
C ARG A 140 -8.74 -16.18 2.20
N PHE A 141 -9.22 -17.37 1.84
CA PHE A 141 -10.31 -17.51 0.86
C PHE A 141 -11.65 -16.92 1.34
N ASP A 142 -11.96 -17.00 2.62
CA ASP A 142 -13.22 -16.47 3.16
C ASP A 142 -13.22 -14.93 3.17
N GLN A 143 -12.06 -14.32 3.45
CA GLN A 143 -11.89 -12.88 3.35
C GLN A 143 -11.87 -12.42 1.89
N LEU A 144 -11.32 -13.23 0.99
CA LEU A 144 -11.40 -12.98 -0.45
C LEU A 144 -12.85 -13.00 -0.94
N GLN A 145 -13.65 -13.99 -0.52
CA GLN A 145 -15.08 -14.05 -0.85
C GLN A 145 -15.80 -12.80 -0.37
N LYS A 146 -15.62 -12.42 0.89
CA LYS A 146 -16.20 -11.19 1.42
C LYS A 146 -15.80 -9.96 0.61
N HIS A 147 -14.52 -9.85 0.21
CA HIS A 147 -14.04 -8.75 -0.64
C HIS A 147 -14.76 -8.71 -1.99
N PHE A 148 -15.05 -9.87 -2.58
CA PHE A 148 -15.79 -9.95 -3.85
C PHE A 148 -17.28 -9.61 -3.67
N ASP A 149 -17.91 -10.11 -2.60
CA ASP A 149 -19.30 -9.84 -2.28
C ASP A 149 -19.53 -8.34 -2.01
N ASP A 150 -18.66 -7.72 -1.21
CA ASP A 150 -18.74 -6.29 -0.84
C ASP A 150 -18.66 -5.35 -2.07
N HIS A 151 -18.04 -5.82 -3.17
CA HIS A 151 -17.86 -5.05 -4.40
C HIS A 151 -18.67 -5.59 -5.59
N ASN A 152 -19.50 -6.61 -5.37
CA ASN A 152 -20.28 -7.30 -6.40
C ASN A 152 -19.42 -7.76 -7.61
N LEU A 153 -18.35 -8.50 -7.30
CA LEU A 153 -17.36 -8.99 -8.26
C LEU A 153 -17.51 -10.50 -8.47
N GLN A 154 -17.09 -10.99 -9.63
CA GLN A 154 -17.14 -12.42 -9.95
C GLN A 154 -15.85 -12.95 -10.59
N TYR A 155 -15.11 -12.12 -11.30
CA TYR A 155 -13.97 -12.55 -12.11
C TYR A 155 -12.66 -12.02 -11.55
N ALA A 156 -11.58 -12.79 -11.69
CA ALA A 156 -10.26 -12.39 -11.23
C ALA A 156 -9.13 -13.02 -12.04
N PHE A 157 -7.94 -12.42 -11.92
CA PHE A 157 -6.67 -13.04 -12.29
C PHE A 157 -5.88 -13.41 -11.04
N GLY A 158 -5.23 -14.56 -11.07
CA GLY A 158 -4.24 -14.95 -10.07
C GLY A 158 -2.83 -14.53 -10.51
N SER A 159 -2.03 -14.10 -9.56
CA SER A 159 -0.59 -13.94 -9.79
C SER A 159 0.22 -14.47 -8.61
N GLU A 160 1.36 -15.05 -8.96
CA GLU A 160 2.32 -15.60 -8.02
C GLU A 160 3.71 -15.05 -8.37
N ASP A 161 4.39 -14.52 -7.36
CA ASP A 161 5.78 -14.09 -7.49
C ASP A 161 6.50 -14.16 -6.14
N ALA A 162 7.82 -14.24 -6.17
CA ALA A 162 8.68 -14.30 -5.00
C ALA A 162 9.55 -13.05 -4.86
N THR A 163 9.58 -12.48 -3.66
CA THR A 163 10.43 -11.33 -3.35
C THR A 163 11.49 -11.67 -2.31
N SER A 164 12.65 -11.02 -2.41
CA SER A 164 13.73 -11.22 -1.43
C SER A 164 13.40 -10.59 -0.09
N ILE A 165 13.70 -11.31 0.99
CA ILE A 165 13.47 -10.87 2.37
C ILE A 165 14.72 -10.98 3.22
N ILE A 166 14.74 -10.22 4.32
CA ILE A 166 15.77 -10.34 5.34
C ILE A 166 15.58 -11.66 6.09
N LYS A 167 16.58 -12.54 6.00
CA LYS A 167 16.63 -13.84 6.70
C LYS A 167 16.51 -13.65 8.21
N LYS A 168 15.30 -13.81 8.75
CA LYS A 168 15.04 -13.66 10.18
C LYS A 168 13.94 -14.59 10.64
N ILE A 169 14.22 -15.32 11.72
CA ILE A 169 13.23 -16.14 12.41
C ILE A 169 12.56 -15.26 13.48
N LYS A 170 11.24 -15.32 13.56
CA LYS A 170 10.45 -14.66 14.61
C LYS A 170 9.48 -15.66 15.23
N TYR A 171 9.36 -15.60 16.55
CA TYR A 171 8.35 -16.34 17.28
C TYR A 171 7.02 -15.58 17.30
N ASP A 172 5.92 -16.22 16.93
CA ASP A 172 4.56 -15.74 17.17
C ASP A 172 3.98 -16.47 18.38
N SER A 173 3.80 -15.72 19.47
CA SER A 173 3.27 -16.24 20.73
C SER A 173 1.79 -16.60 20.68
N THR A 174 1.05 -16.10 19.68
CA THR A 174 -0.39 -16.35 19.56
C THR A 174 -0.65 -17.75 19.02
N THR A 175 0.13 -18.17 18.03
CA THR A 175 0.04 -19.49 17.38
C THR A 175 1.06 -20.49 17.95
N ASN A 176 2.00 -20.00 18.76
CA ASN A 176 3.16 -20.77 19.22
C ASN A 176 3.97 -21.34 18.05
N THR A 177 4.26 -20.50 17.05
CA THR A 177 4.97 -20.88 15.83
C THR A 177 6.22 -20.05 15.61
N PHE A 178 7.18 -20.61 14.88
CA PHE A 178 8.39 -19.92 14.43
C PHE A 178 8.29 -19.63 12.93
N ASN A 179 8.20 -18.36 12.59
CA ASN A 179 8.05 -17.88 11.21
C ASN A 179 9.42 -17.46 10.65
N GLY A 180 9.65 -17.66 9.35
CA GLY A 180 10.90 -17.28 8.66
C GLY A 180 11.81 -18.44 8.24
N PHE A 181 11.39 -19.68 8.48
CA PHE A 181 11.93 -20.84 7.77
C PHE A 181 11.17 -21.03 6.43
N PRO A 182 11.77 -21.69 5.43
CA PRO A 182 11.03 -22.16 4.26
C PRO A 182 9.87 -23.04 4.69
N THR A 183 8.67 -22.72 4.25
CA THR A 183 7.47 -23.47 4.60
C THR A 183 7.40 -24.74 3.74
N PRO A 184 7.31 -25.93 4.35
CA PRO A 184 7.14 -27.16 3.59
C PRO A 184 5.83 -27.17 2.80
N LEU A 185 5.86 -27.81 1.65
CA LEU A 185 4.73 -27.92 0.75
C LEU A 185 4.16 -29.35 0.78
N ASP A 186 2.84 -29.47 0.80
CA ASP A 186 2.11 -30.70 0.49
C ASP A 186 1.39 -30.51 -0.84
N ARG A 187 1.85 -31.21 -1.89
CA ARG A 187 1.37 -31.06 -3.28
C ARG A 187 1.34 -29.58 -3.70
N GLY A 188 2.44 -28.89 -3.46
CA GLY A 188 2.58 -27.46 -3.76
C GLY A 188 1.85 -26.49 -2.83
N VAL A 189 0.95 -26.96 -1.97
CA VAL A 189 0.25 -26.11 -1.01
C VAL A 189 1.08 -26.00 0.28
N PRO A 190 1.41 -24.79 0.75
CA PRO A 190 2.17 -24.62 1.98
C PRO A 190 1.41 -25.10 3.21
N ILE A 191 2.11 -25.78 4.12
CA ILE A 191 1.53 -26.30 5.35
C ILE A 191 1.50 -25.20 6.42
N LYS A 192 0.29 -24.72 6.72
CA LYS A 192 0.05 -23.72 7.77
C LYS A 192 0.58 -24.21 9.13
N GLU A 193 1.22 -23.31 9.86
CA GLU A 193 1.74 -23.55 11.23
C GLU A 193 2.69 -24.77 11.35
N TYR A 194 3.41 -25.15 10.29
CA TYR A 194 4.31 -26.31 10.31
C TYR A 194 5.34 -26.28 11.46
N TYR A 195 5.95 -25.11 11.69
CA TYR A 195 6.95 -24.90 12.75
C TYR A 195 6.33 -24.58 14.11
N ARG A 196 5.25 -25.28 14.47
CA ARG A 196 4.61 -25.23 15.79
C ARG A 196 5.20 -26.31 16.70
N THR A 197 5.70 -25.93 17.88
CA THR A 197 6.25 -26.92 18.82
C THR A 197 6.16 -26.46 20.26
N ASN A 198 5.99 -27.42 21.16
CA ASN A 198 6.18 -27.24 22.61
C ASN A 198 7.51 -27.88 23.10
N SER A 199 8.30 -28.45 22.19
CA SER A 199 9.55 -29.17 22.48
C SER A 199 10.76 -28.36 22.05
N PHE A 200 11.67 -28.14 23.00
CA PHE A 200 12.96 -27.50 22.75
C PHE A 200 13.85 -28.34 21.82
N ASP A 201 13.81 -29.67 21.91
CA ASP A 201 14.63 -30.54 21.05
C ASP A 201 14.21 -30.43 19.58
N LYS A 202 12.89 -30.40 19.30
CA LYS A 202 12.38 -30.13 17.95
C LYS A 202 12.79 -28.75 17.45
N LEU A 203 12.69 -27.74 18.31
CA LEU A 203 13.11 -26.38 17.97
C LEU A 203 14.60 -26.33 17.61
N LYS A 204 15.45 -26.95 18.44
CA LYS A 204 16.88 -27.04 18.21
C LYS A 204 17.19 -27.73 16.88
N LEU A 205 16.53 -28.87 16.62
CA LEU A 205 16.67 -29.60 15.37
C LEU A 205 16.38 -28.71 14.14
N TRP A 206 15.33 -27.89 14.18
CA TRP A 206 14.99 -26.99 13.07
C TRP A 206 16.03 -25.89 12.87
N PHE A 207 16.57 -25.33 13.94
CA PHE A 207 17.63 -24.31 13.83
C PHE A 207 18.95 -24.88 13.32
N ASP A 208 19.22 -26.16 13.59
CA ASP A 208 20.43 -26.86 13.14
C ASP A 208 20.28 -27.39 11.70
N SER A 209 19.07 -27.75 11.28
CA SER A 209 18.83 -28.48 10.02
C SER A 209 18.23 -27.64 8.89
N ASN A 210 17.53 -26.55 9.20
CA ASN A 210 16.82 -25.75 8.20
C ASN A 210 17.50 -24.38 8.01
N ASP A 211 17.70 -24.03 6.74
CA ASP A 211 18.09 -22.68 6.39
C ASP A 211 16.97 -21.67 6.64
N LYS A 212 17.35 -20.42 6.85
CA LYS A 212 16.40 -19.30 6.92
C LYS A 212 15.92 -18.93 5.53
N SER A 213 14.62 -18.65 5.41
CA SER A 213 14.02 -18.25 4.15
C SER A 213 14.63 -16.93 3.64
N SER A 214 15.16 -16.95 2.41
CA SER A 214 15.59 -15.73 1.70
C SER A 214 14.50 -15.11 0.84
N LEU A 215 13.44 -15.85 0.57
CA LEU A 215 12.39 -15.46 -0.37
C LEU A 215 11.03 -15.56 0.31
N LEU A 216 10.14 -14.65 -0.03
CA LEU A 216 8.74 -14.67 0.34
C LEU A 216 7.94 -14.85 -0.94
N ASN A 217 7.29 -16.01 -1.07
CA ASN A 217 6.32 -16.23 -2.13
C ASN A 217 5.01 -15.52 -1.77
N VAL A 218 4.40 -14.85 -2.75
CA VAL A 218 3.22 -14.02 -2.56
C VAL A 218 2.18 -14.36 -3.62
N HIS A 219 0.98 -14.67 -3.16
CA HIS A 219 -0.19 -14.96 -3.99
C HIS A 219 -1.14 -13.78 -3.96
N MET A 220 -1.36 -13.16 -5.11
CA MET A 220 -2.26 -12.02 -5.25
C MET A 220 -3.43 -12.38 -6.16
N ILE A 221 -4.61 -11.90 -5.83
CA ILE A 221 -5.81 -12.01 -6.66
C ILE A 221 -6.22 -10.62 -7.10
N GLN A 222 -6.15 -10.34 -8.40
CA GLN A 222 -6.60 -9.09 -8.99
C GLN A 222 -8.02 -9.27 -9.51
N PRO A 223 -9.04 -8.64 -8.89
CA PRO A 223 -10.38 -8.72 -9.42
C PRO A 223 -10.49 -7.95 -10.74
N VAL A 224 -11.35 -8.46 -11.62
CA VAL A 224 -11.69 -7.84 -12.90
C VAL A 224 -13.07 -7.19 -12.75
N PRO A 225 -13.17 -5.86 -12.85
CA PRO A 225 -14.46 -5.18 -12.73
C PRO A 225 -15.38 -5.59 -13.88
N SER A 226 -16.68 -5.65 -13.60
CA SER A 226 -17.68 -5.75 -14.66
C SER A 226 -17.68 -4.45 -15.49
N THR A 227 -18.06 -4.51 -16.77
CA THR A 227 -17.99 -3.42 -17.75
C THR A 227 -18.66 -2.10 -17.33
N ASN A 228 -19.41 -2.08 -16.22
CA ASN A 228 -20.18 -0.94 -15.74
C ASN A 228 -19.61 -0.30 -14.46
N GLN A 229 -18.47 -0.77 -13.95
CA GLN A 229 -17.84 -0.22 -12.73
C GLN A 229 -16.63 0.65 -13.08
N ASN A 230 -16.73 1.97 -12.79
CA ASN A 230 -15.62 2.92 -12.91
C ASN A 230 -14.59 2.81 -11.77
N ILE A 231 -14.77 1.86 -10.85
CA ILE A 231 -13.88 1.63 -9.71
C ILE A 231 -13.14 0.32 -9.96
N ILE A 232 -11.82 0.41 -10.07
CA ILE A 232 -10.96 -0.77 -10.11
C ILE A 232 -10.77 -1.24 -8.66
N PRO A 233 -11.31 -2.40 -8.28
CA PRO A 233 -11.14 -2.91 -6.92
C PRO A 233 -9.66 -3.24 -6.65
N SER A 234 -9.25 -3.05 -5.40
CA SER A 234 -7.88 -3.31 -4.97
C SER A 234 -7.53 -4.80 -5.10
N THR A 235 -6.28 -5.07 -5.45
CA THR A 235 -5.70 -6.41 -5.43
C THR A 235 -5.74 -6.98 -4.02
N PHE A 236 -6.08 -8.26 -3.91
CA PHE A 236 -6.18 -8.96 -2.64
C PHE A 236 -4.97 -9.87 -2.42
N LEU A 237 -4.27 -9.71 -1.29
CA LEU A 237 -3.22 -10.64 -0.86
C LEU A 237 -3.86 -11.90 -0.28
N LEU A 238 -3.77 -12.99 -1.03
CA LEU A 238 -4.38 -14.27 -0.68
C LEU A 238 -3.53 -15.06 0.33
N SER A 239 -2.22 -15.20 0.08
CA SER A 239 -1.31 -15.90 0.97
C SER A 239 0.15 -15.52 0.75
N PRO A 240 0.92 -15.22 1.80
CA PRO A 240 2.37 -15.15 1.74
C PRO A 240 3.06 -16.25 2.58
N TYR A 241 4.20 -16.77 2.11
CA TYR A 241 5.02 -17.71 2.88
C TYR A 241 6.48 -17.78 2.43
N GLY A 242 7.38 -18.14 3.36
CA GLY A 242 8.79 -18.31 3.08
C GLY A 242 9.08 -19.52 2.18
N ILE A 243 10.01 -19.37 1.23
CA ILE A 243 10.47 -20.45 0.34
C ILE A 243 12.00 -20.44 0.18
N ASP A 244 12.54 -21.55 -0.31
CA ASP A 244 13.96 -21.79 -0.60
C ASP A 244 14.24 -22.06 -2.10
N ASN A 245 13.32 -21.68 -3.00
CA ASN A 245 13.41 -21.91 -4.45
C ASN A 245 13.48 -23.39 -4.87
N THR A 246 13.07 -24.32 -4.01
CA THR A 246 13.04 -25.76 -4.34
C THR A 246 11.73 -26.24 -4.99
N ALA A 247 10.71 -25.38 -5.04
CA ALA A 247 9.40 -25.74 -5.59
C ALA A 247 9.50 -26.13 -7.07
N THR A 248 8.87 -27.25 -7.42
CA THR A 248 8.85 -27.78 -8.79
C THR A 248 7.71 -27.17 -9.61
N GLU A 249 7.74 -27.36 -10.93
CA GLU A 249 6.62 -27.01 -11.82
C GLU A 249 5.32 -27.70 -11.38
N ASN A 250 5.40 -28.98 -11.00
CA ASN A 250 4.24 -29.72 -10.52
C ASN A 250 3.69 -29.11 -9.21
N ASP A 251 4.54 -28.65 -8.29
CA ASP A 251 4.09 -27.95 -7.09
C ASP A 251 3.33 -26.66 -7.44
N ILE A 252 3.82 -25.88 -8.41
CA ILE A 252 3.15 -24.65 -8.85
C ILE A 252 1.78 -24.97 -9.44
N LEU A 253 1.69 -25.94 -10.35
CA LEU A 253 0.44 -26.33 -11.00
C LEU A 253 -0.59 -26.87 -10.00
N GLN A 254 -0.16 -27.73 -9.06
CA GLN A 254 -1.04 -28.27 -8.01
C GLN A 254 -1.56 -27.16 -7.08
N ARG A 255 -0.71 -26.19 -6.75
CA ARG A 255 -1.09 -25.01 -5.96
C ARG A 255 -2.11 -24.14 -6.69
N TRP A 256 -1.90 -23.86 -7.98
CA TRP A 256 -2.86 -23.09 -8.77
C TRP A 256 -4.19 -23.80 -8.91
N TRP A 257 -4.16 -25.11 -9.12
CA TRP A 257 -5.35 -25.95 -9.13
C TRP A 257 -6.10 -25.88 -7.79
N TYR A 258 -5.39 -25.93 -6.66
CA TYR A 258 -5.98 -25.75 -5.34
C TYR A 258 -6.65 -24.37 -5.19
N ILE A 259 -5.95 -23.29 -5.54
CA ILE A 259 -6.48 -21.91 -5.49
C ILE A 259 -7.72 -21.79 -6.38
N PHE A 260 -7.65 -22.28 -7.62
CA PHE A 260 -8.75 -22.26 -8.58
C PHE A 260 -10.01 -22.92 -8.00
N ASN A 261 -9.88 -24.14 -7.46
CA ASN A 261 -11.01 -24.86 -6.90
C ASN A 261 -11.61 -24.17 -5.67
N GLN A 262 -10.77 -23.65 -4.78
CA GLN A 262 -11.21 -22.94 -3.58
C GLN A 262 -11.95 -21.63 -3.92
N CYS A 263 -11.51 -20.92 -4.95
CA CYS A 263 -12.20 -19.76 -5.49
C CYS A 263 -13.53 -20.14 -6.16
N LEU A 264 -13.54 -21.21 -6.98
CA LEU A 264 -14.74 -21.67 -7.68
C LEU A 264 -15.86 -22.06 -6.71
N GLN A 265 -15.53 -22.74 -5.61
CA GLN A 265 -16.47 -23.08 -4.54
C GLN A 265 -17.11 -21.85 -3.88
N ARG A 266 -16.46 -20.68 -3.98
CA ARG A 266 -16.91 -19.39 -3.43
C ARG A 266 -17.49 -18.47 -4.50
N ASN A 267 -17.85 -19.02 -5.66
CA ASN A 267 -18.38 -18.30 -6.82
C ASN A 267 -17.42 -17.22 -7.40
N ILE A 268 -16.12 -17.39 -7.17
CA ILE A 268 -15.08 -16.56 -7.77
C ILE A 268 -14.46 -17.31 -8.95
N ARG A 269 -14.52 -16.72 -10.14
CA ARG A 269 -13.97 -17.29 -11.38
C ARG A 269 -12.58 -16.72 -11.64
N ILE A 270 -11.55 -17.51 -11.39
CA ILE A 270 -10.19 -17.19 -11.84
C ILE A 270 -10.10 -17.46 -13.34
N ILE A 271 -9.79 -16.43 -14.12
CA ILE A 271 -9.68 -16.49 -15.58
C ILE A 271 -8.33 -17.09 -15.98
N ASP A 272 -7.26 -16.63 -15.34
CA ASP A 272 -5.91 -17.07 -15.64
C ASP A 272 -4.98 -16.84 -14.43
N PHE A 273 -3.82 -17.50 -14.47
CA PHE A 273 -2.71 -17.31 -13.56
C PHE A 273 -1.51 -16.74 -14.32
N SER A 274 -0.76 -15.86 -13.66
CA SER A 274 0.44 -15.25 -14.25
C SER A 274 1.63 -15.36 -13.30
N THR A 275 2.79 -15.65 -13.88
CA THR A 275 4.10 -15.51 -13.23
C THR A 275 4.99 -14.65 -14.10
N ASP A 276 5.64 -13.66 -13.50
CA ASP A 276 6.87 -13.03 -14.01
C ASP A 276 6.94 -12.75 -15.54
N ALA A 277 5.86 -12.20 -16.13
CA ALA A 277 5.80 -11.92 -17.57
C ALA A 277 6.72 -10.75 -18.00
N THR A 278 6.96 -9.79 -17.10
CA THR A 278 7.86 -8.65 -17.30
C THR A 278 9.27 -9.10 -17.68
N HIS A 279 9.70 -10.27 -17.19
CA HIS A 279 11.03 -10.79 -17.45
C HIS A 279 11.25 -11.25 -18.90
N LEU A 280 10.19 -11.52 -19.67
CA LEU A 280 10.33 -11.82 -21.10
C LEU A 280 10.87 -10.61 -21.85
N VAL A 281 10.27 -9.43 -21.65
CA VAL A 281 10.68 -8.21 -22.36
C VAL A 281 12.06 -7.74 -21.89
N THR A 282 12.37 -7.84 -20.60
CA THR A 282 13.71 -7.50 -20.10
C THR A 282 14.77 -8.47 -20.61
N LYS A 283 14.48 -9.76 -20.78
CA LYS A 283 15.40 -10.73 -21.44
C LYS A 283 15.66 -10.35 -22.89
N TRP A 284 14.63 -9.95 -23.64
CA TRP A 284 14.77 -9.45 -25.01
C TRP A 284 15.65 -8.20 -25.06
N ARG A 285 15.36 -7.18 -24.24
CA ARG A 285 16.21 -5.99 -24.11
C ARG A 285 17.65 -6.35 -23.78
N ASN A 286 17.86 -7.18 -22.77
CA ASN A 286 19.21 -7.56 -22.34
C ASN A 286 19.96 -8.35 -23.43
N ARG A 287 19.25 -9.06 -24.31
CA ARG A 287 19.84 -9.71 -25.49
C ARG A 287 20.25 -8.68 -26.54
N ILE A 288 19.41 -7.69 -26.85
CA ILE A 288 19.72 -6.60 -27.80
C ILE A 288 20.95 -5.80 -27.35
N LEU A 289 21.04 -5.52 -26.04
CA LEU A 289 22.12 -4.74 -25.45
C LEU A 289 23.39 -5.56 -25.14
N SER A 290 23.36 -6.88 -25.39
CA SER A 290 24.51 -7.74 -25.08
C SER A 290 25.64 -7.55 -26.09
N SER A 291 26.86 -7.37 -25.60
CA SER A 291 28.07 -7.49 -26.41
C SER A 291 28.54 -8.94 -26.57
N ALA A 292 27.96 -9.88 -25.79
CA ALA A 292 28.41 -11.27 -25.72
C ALA A 292 27.56 -12.23 -26.56
N ALA A 293 26.37 -11.82 -27.00
CA ALA A 293 25.50 -12.67 -27.80
C ALA A 293 24.74 -11.85 -28.85
N GLU A 294 24.70 -12.39 -30.07
CA GLU A 294 23.96 -11.81 -31.19
C GLU A 294 22.47 -12.17 -31.11
N LEU A 295 21.60 -11.19 -31.35
CA LEU A 295 20.19 -11.44 -31.64
C LEU A 295 20.03 -11.53 -33.17
N ARG A 296 19.48 -12.64 -33.66
CA ARG A 296 19.23 -12.85 -35.10
C ARG A 296 17.75 -13.02 -35.38
N LEU A 297 17.27 -12.37 -36.44
CA LEU A 297 15.93 -12.56 -37.00
C LEU A 297 16.10 -12.97 -38.47
N GLY A 298 15.93 -14.26 -38.75
CA GLY A 298 16.30 -14.85 -40.05
C GLY A 298 17.80 -14.68 -40.32
N ASN A 299 18.13 -14.07 -41.46
CA ASN A 299 19.51 -13.80 -41.88
C ASN A 299 20.04 -12.43 -41.41
N GLN A 300 19.23 -11.66 -40.68
CA GLN A 300 19.60 -10.34 -40.18
C GLN A 300 20.05 -10.43 -38.72
N PHE A 301 21.02 -9.60 -38.34
CA PHE A 301 21.47 -9.47 -36.95
C PHE A 301 21.02 -8.14 -36.37
N ILE A 302 20.79 -8.11 -35.06
CA ILE A 302 20.43 -6.92 -34.29
C ILE A 302 21.52 -6.73 -33.24
N SER A 303 22.05 -5.51 -33.16
CA SER A 303 23.09 -5.15 -32.20
C SER A 303 22.79 -3.80 -31.56
N ILE A 304 23.41 -3.56 -30.40
CA ILE A 304 23.36 -2.25 -29.73
C ILE A 304 23.88 -1.10 -30.62
N ASN A 305 24.74 -1.38 -31.60
CA ASN A 305 25.27 -0.38 -32.52
C ASN A 305 24.17 0.26 -33.37
N HIS A 306 23.10 -0.48 -33.70
CA HIS A 306 21.95 0.08 -34.39
C HIS A 306 21.27 1.19 -33.57
N LEU A 307 21.17 0.99 -32.25
CA LEU A 307 20.62 1.99 -31.33
C LEU A 307 21.58 3.16 -31.12
N TYR A 308 22.89 2.90 -31.05
CA TYR A 308 23.88 3.98 -31.01
C TYR A 308 23.82 4.87 -32.24
N ASN A 309 23.65 4.27 -33.43
CA ASN A 309 23.51 5.01 -34.66
C ASN A 309 22.29 5.91 -34.62
N ILE A 310 21.12 5.43 -34.16
CA ILE A 310 19.91 6.25 -34.04
C ILE A 310 20.14 7.43 -33.09
N ILE A 311 20.70 7.19 -31.90
CA ILE A 311 20.90 8.22 -30.86
C ILE A 311 21.91 9.30 -31.27
N HIS A 312 22.90 8.95 -32.10
CA HIS A 312 23.97 9.86 -32.53
C HIS A 312 23.80 10.35 -33.98
N ASN A 313 22.69 10.00 -34.64
CA ASN A 313 22.41 10.47 -36.01
C ASN A 313 22.01 11.94 -35.98
N GLU A 314 22.63 12.77 -36.80
CA GLU A 314 22.27 14.19 -36.93
C GLU A 314 20.89 14.42 -37.57
N THR A 315 20.36 13.39 -38.25
CA THR A 315 19.06 13.42 -38.96
C THR A 315 17.87 13.29 -37.99
N TYR A 316 18.04 12.60 -36.86
CA TYR A 316 16.96 12.30 -35.92
C TYR A 316 17.26 12.93 -34.57
N THR A 317 16.32 13.68 -34.04
CA THR A 317 16.42 14.27 -32.71
C THR A 317 15.87 13.34 -31.64
N LYS A 318 16.21 13.62 -30.38
CA LYS A 318 15.61 12.94 -29.23
C LYS A 318 14.08 13.03 -29.20
N LEU A 319 13.49 14.09 -29.75
CA LEU A 319 12.03 14.22 -29.81
C LEU A 319 11.42 13.23 -30.80
N ASP A 320 12.17 12.84 -31.83
CA ASP A 320 11.73 11.89 -32.84
C ASP A 320 11.81 10.46 -32.30
N HIS A 321 12.96 10.08 -31.71
CA HIS A 321 13.19 8.69 -31.31
C HIS A 321 12.93 8.38 -29.82
N GLY A 322 12.77 9.39 -28.95
CA GLY A 322 12.46 9.23 -27.51
C GLY A 322 13.54 8.59 -26.61
N LEU A 323 14.56 7.96 -27.19
CA LEU A 323 15.66 7.29 -26.47
C LEU A 323 16.66 8.26 -25.80
N THR A 324 17.25 7.77 -24.71
CA THR A 324 18.39 8.39 -24.01
C THR A 324 19.54 7.39 -23.81
N LYS A 325 20.74 7.89 -23.51
CA LYS A 325 21.91 7.02 -23.23
C LYS A 325 21.67 6.04 -22.07
N SER A 326 20.86 6.42 -21.08
CA SER A 326 20.47 5.53 -19.99
C SER A 326 19.58 4.38 -20.46
N ASP A 327 18.78 4.57 -21.52
CA ASP A 327 17.84 3.53 -21.96
C ASP A 327 18.56 2.29 -22.54
N ILE A 328 19.71 2.53 -23.16
CA ILE A 328 20.58 1.49 -23.74
C ILE A 328 21.72 1.07 -22.81
N ASN A 329 21.71 1.49 -21.54
CA ASN A 329 22.74 1.10 -20.59
C ASN A 329 22.57 -0.38 -20.18
N PRO A 330 23.54 -1.27 -20.47
CA PRO A 330 23.44 -2.69 -20.16
C PRO A 330 23.62 -3.00 -18.67
N LYS A 331 24.11 -2.04 -17.85
CA LYS A 331 24.30 -2.24 -16.40
C LYS A 331 22.97 -2.31 -15.64
N ASP A 332 21.97 -1.58 -16.10
CA ASP A 332 20.63 -1.61 -15.50
C ASP A 332 19.76 -2.63 -16.23
N ARG A 333 19.76 -3.87 -15.73
CA ARG A 333 19.09 -5.02 -16.36
C ARG A 333 17.61 -5.13 -16.02
N GLN A 334 17.12 -4.36 -15.05
CA GLN A 334 15.76 -4.42 -14.52
C GLN A 334 14.89 -3.22 -14.93
N HIS A 335 15.45 -2.24 -15.64
CA HIS A 335 14.70 -1.05 -16.07
C HIS A 335 13.70 -1.35 -17.19
N PHE A 336 12.46 -1.68 -16.78
CA PHE A 336 11.37 -2.01 -17.70
C PHE A 336 10.93 -0.82 -18.57
N SER A 337 11.00 0.42 -18.06
CA SER A 337 10.63 1.62 -18.82
C SER A 337 11.45 1.77 -20.12
N SER A 338 12.73 1.40 -20.10
CA SER A 338 13.53 1.37 -21.33
C SER A 338 13.11 0.29 -22.30
N CYS A 339 12.58 -0.84 -21.81
CA CYS A 339 12.03 -1.86 -22.69
C CYS A 339 10.89 -1.30 -23.53
N LEU A 340 9.95 -0.58 -22.89
CA LEU A 340 8.80 0.05 -23.56
C LEU A 340 9.24 1.03 -24.65
N LYS A 341 10.25 1.86 -24.38
CA LYS A 341 10.77 2.80 -25.38
C LYS A 341 11.47 2.11 -26.54
N LEU A 342 12.25 1.05 -26.27
CA LEU A 342 12.94 0.28 -27.29
C LEU A 342 11.98 -0.52 -28.18
N THR A 343 10.77 -0.79 -27.70
CA THR A 343 9.70 -1.42 -28.48
C THR A 343 8.65 -0.41 -28.96
N SER A 344 8.91 0.90 -28.85
CA SER A 344 7.95 1.92 -29.28
C SER A 344 7.81 1.90 -30.80
N PRO A 345 6.58 1.99 -31.35
CA PRO A 345 6.37 2.16 -32.79
C PRO A 345 7.10 3.40 -33.33
N ASP A 346 7.20 4.46 -32.53
CA ASP A 346 7.81 5.74 -32.91
C ASP A 346 9.34 5.66 -33.09
N LEU A 347 9.97 4.54 -32.72
CA LEU A 347 11.41 4.35 -32.84
C LEU A 347 11.85 3.97 -34.26
N PHE A 348 10.93 3.54 -35.13
CA PHE A 348 11.22 2.95 -36.44
C PHE A 348 10.72 3.78 -37.62
#